data_AF-A0A239DHF2-F1
#
_entry.id   AF-A0A239DHF2-F1
#
_cell.length_a   1.000
_cell.length_b   1.000
_cell.length_c   1.000
_cell.angle_alpha   90.00
_cell.angle_beta   90.00
_cell.angle_gamma   90.00
#
_symmetry.space_group_name_H-M   'P 1'
#
loop_
_entity.id
_entity.type
_entity.pdbx_description
1 polymer ?
#
loop_
_entity_poly.entity_id
_entity_poly.type
_entity_poly.pdbx_seq_one_letter_code
_entity_poly.pdbx_strand_id
1 'polypeptide(L)'
;MKLKVNDMKTKLTNVNEGVAFLGFVIHSKTLGVNPKRIKRFKDKVRRITRRNSGRKLEEVIKELNPVLRGWMNYYLVANIDRFTGSFMG
;
A
#
# COMPACT_ATOMS: atom_id res chain seq x y z
N MET A 1 19.91 -25.10 11.19
CA MET A 1 20.25 -23.87 10.45
C MET A 1 20.75 -22.81 11.42
N LYS A 2 21.87 -22.13 11.16
CA LYS A 2 22.33 -20.96 11.92
C LYS A 2 22.11 -19.69 11.07
N LEU A 3 20.96 -19.03 11.26
CA LEU A 3 20.66 -17.77 10.58
C LEU A 3 20.94 -16.60 11.54
N LYS A 4 21.69 -15.60 11.07
CA LYS A 4 21.98 -14.37 11.82
C LYS A 4 20.82 -13.39 11.65
N VAL A 5 20.28 -12.90 12.77
CA VAL A 5 19.23 -11.88 12.78
C VAL A 5 19.80 -10.54 12.28
N ASN A 6 18.99 -9.77 11.55
CA ASN A 6 19.37 -8.45 11.06
C ASN A 6 18.93 -7.37 12.07
N ASP A 7 19.87 -6.92 12.89
CA ASP A 7 19.61 -5.99 14.00
C ASP A 7 19.05 -4.64 13.55
N MET A 8 19.32 -4.19 12.31
CA MET A 8 18.75 -2.94 11.80
C MET A 8 17.27 -3.05 11.41
N LYS A 9 16.79 -4.26 11.08
CA LYS A 9 15.39 -4.50 10.74
C LYS A 9 14.57 -4.91 11.96
N THR A 10 15.23 -5.45 12.99
CA THR A 10 14.59 -5.94 14.21
C THR A 10 14.41 -4.78 15.18
N LYS A 11 13.18 -4.34 15.35
CA LYS A 11 12.81 -3.35 16.36
C LYS A 11 11.87 -4.00 17.37
N LEU A 12 12.24 -3.96 18.66
CA LEU A 12 11.31 -4.21 19.76
C LEU A 12 10.27 -3.09 19.75
N THR A 13 9.01 -3.45 19.52
CA THR A 13 7.88 -2.51 19.45
C THR A 13 6.75 -3.08 20.28
N ASN A 14 5.97 -2.23 20.94
CA ASN A 14 4.80 -2.68 21.67
C ASN A 14 3.59 -2.80 20.73
N VAL A 15 2.62 -3.67 21.05
CA VAL A 15 1.35 -3.84 20.34
C VAL A 15 0.58 -2.52 20.23
N ASN A 16 0.76 -1.61 21.19
CA ASN A 16 0.22 -0.25 21.16
C ASN A 16 0.86 0.63 20.07
N GLU A 17 2.18 0.52 19.89
CA GLU A 17 2.93 1.27 18.85
C GLU A 17 2.70 0.69 17.45
N GLY A 18 2.35 -0.60 17.38
CA GLY A 18 2.05 -1.32 16.15
C GLY A 18 3.26 -2.06 15.58
N VAL A 19 3.03 -3.30 15.15
CA VAL A 19 4.06 -4.18 14.58
C VAL A 19 4.01 -4.08 13.05
N ALA A 20 5.11 -3.63 12.44
CA ALA A 20 5.21 -3.56 11.00
C ALA A 20 5.48 -4.95 10.39
N PHE A 21 4.53 -5.48 9.63
CA PHE A 21 4.65 -6.81 9.01
C PHE A 21 4.03 -6.83 7.62
N LEU A 22 4.77 -7.36 6.63
CA LEU A 22 4.33 -7.49 5.22
C LEU A 22 3.72 -6.22 4.57
N GLY A 23 4.08 -5.04 5.05
CA GLY A 23 3.53 -3.78 4.53
C GLY A 23 2.29 -3.28 5.26
N PHE A 24 1.84 -3.98 6.30
CA PHE A 24 0.86 -3.55 7.27
C PHE A 24 1.52 -3.05 8.56
N VAL A 25 0.74 -2.39 9.39
CA VAL A 25 1.04 -2.08 10.78
C VAL A 25 -0.10 -2.68 11.60
N ILE A 26 0.22 -3.74 12.35
CA ILE A 26 -0.75 -4.49 13.15
C ILE A 26 -0.77 -3.88 14.55
N HIS A 27 -1.92 -3.35 14.95
CA HIS A 27 -2.18 -2.93 16.33
C HIS A 27 -3.07 -3.96 17.03
N SER A 28 -3.28 -3.79 18.35
CA SER A 28 -4.12 -4.71 19.15
C SER A 28 -5.52 -4.94 18.56
N LYS A 29 -6.13 -3.92 17.97
CA LYS A 29 -7.53 -3.97 17.51
C LYS A 29 -7.72 -3.57 16.05
N THR A 30 -6.68 -3.12 15.37
CA THR A 30 -6.77 -2.54 14.03
C THR A 30 -5.60 -2.96 13.15
N LEU A 31 -5.88 -3.01 11.85
CA LEU A 31 -4.87 -3.25 10.82
C LEU A 31 -4.73 -1.98 9.96
N GLY A 32 -3.52 -1.42 9.96
CA GLY A 32 -3.18 -0.24 9.16
C GLY A 32 -2.26 -0.60 8.00
N VAL A 33 -2.20 0.27 7.00
CA VAL A 33 -1.18 0.17 5.93
C VAL A 33 0.07 0.92 6.35
N ASN A 34 1.25 0.32 6.17
CA ASN A 34 2.51 0.96 6.51
C ASN A 34 2.69 2.27 5.72
N PRO A 35 2.96 3.41 6.37
CA PRO A 35 3.12 4.71 5.70
C PRO A 35 4.15 4.70 4.57
N LYS A 36 5.22 3.89 4.67
CA LYS A 36 6.23 3.73 3.61
C LYS A 36 5.63 3.12 2.35
N ARG A 37 4.66 2.21 2.48
CA ARG A 37 3.95 1.60 1.34
C ARG A 37 2.98 2.60 0.71
N ILE A 38 2.24 3.36 1.52
CA ILE A 38 1.37 4.44 1.04
C ILE A 38 2.16 5.47 0.22
N LYS A 39 3.32 5.91 0.74
CA LYS A 39 4.21 6.84 0.03
C LYS A 39 4.64 6.27 -1.33
N ARG A 40 5.16 5.04 -1.35
CA ARG A 40 5.58 4.37 -2.59
C ARG A 40 4.44 4.25 -3.61
N PHE A 41 3.23 3.94 -3.16
CA PHE A 41 2.06 3.87 -4.03
C PHE A 41 1.73 5.25 -4.63
N LYS A 42 1.65 6.29 -3.80
CA LYS A 42 1.42 7.67 -4.27
C LYS A 42 2.50 8.12 -5.25
N ASP A 43 3.76 7.78 -5.00
CA ASP A 43 4.89 8.12 -5.89
C ASP A 43 4.78 7.40 -7.23
N LYS A 44 4.37 6.12 -7.23
CA LYS A 44 4.10 5.37 -8.48
C LYS A 44 2.95 6.00 -9.26
N VAL A 45 1.83 6.33 -8.60
CA VAL A 45 0.70 7.00 -9.25
C VAL A 45 1.12 8.34 -9.86
N ARG A 46 1.84 9.18 -9.12
CA ARG A 46 2.36 10.47 -9.62
C ARG A 46 3.28 10.33 -10.84
N ARG A 47 4.10 9.28 -10.88
CA ARG A 47 4.94 9.00 -12.06
C ARG A 47 4.10 8.68 -13.29
N ILE A 48 3.04 7.88 -13.12
CA ILE A 48 2.14 7.49 -14.21
C ILE A 48 1.34 8.72 -14.70
N THR A 49 0.83 9.53 -13.77
CA THR A 49 -0.02 10.69 -14.06
C THR A 49 0.75 12.01 -14.25
N ARG A 50 2.02 11.94 -14.64
CA ARG A 50 2.88 13.12 -14.79
C ARG A 50 2.33 14.06 -15.89
N ARG A 51 2.02 15.31 -15.51
CA ARG A 51 1.41 16.33 -16.39
C ARG A 51 2.20 16.65 -17.67
N ASN A 52 3.53 16.57 -17.62
CA ASN A 52 4.40 16.92 -18.76
C ASN A 52 4.86 15.69 -19.55
N SER A 53 4.02 14.67 -19.72
CA SER A 53 4.43 13.42 -20.37
C SER A 53 4.14 13.38 -21.87
N GLY A 54 3.33 14.29 -22.42
CA GLY A 54 2.92 14.24 -23.83
C GLY A 54 2.14 12.98 -24.22
N ARG A 55 1.72 12.18 -23.23
CA ARG A 55 1.05 10.89 -23.42
C ARG A 55 -0.45 11.07 -23.63
N LYS A 56 -1.02 10.19 -24.43
CA LYS A 56 -2.47 10.07 -24.58
C LYS A 56 -3.10 9.65 -23.25
N LEU A 57 -4.26 10.23 -22.93
CA LEU A 57 -4.95 9.96 -21.66
C LEU A 57 -5.33 8.48 -21.53
N GLU A 58 -5.71 7.85 -22.63
CA GLU A 58 -6.09 6.43 -22.67
C GLU A 58 -4.93 5.53 -22.23
N GLU A 59 -3.70 5.86 -22.62
CA GLU A 59 -2.51 5.10 -22.22
C GLU A 59 -2.22 5.26 -20.72
N VAL A 60 -2.39 6.47 -20.18
CA VAL A 60 -2.25 6.74 -18.75
C VAL A 60 -3.28 5.94 -17.95
N ILE A 61 -4.54 5.92 -18.40
CA ILE A 61 -5.61 5.14 -17.76
C ILE A 61 -5.30 3.64 -17.82
N LYS A 62 -4.88 3.14 -18.99
CA LYS A 62 -4.53 1.72 -19.19
C LYS A 62 -3.40 1.28 -18.26
N GLU A 63 -2.41 2.13 -18.03
CA GLU A 63 -1.30 1.85 -17.11
C GLU A 63 -1.70 2.01 -15.62
N LEU A 64 -2.55 2.99 -15.30
CA LEU A 64 -2.94 3.28 -13.92
C LEU A 64 -3.89 2.23 -13.35
N ASN A 65 -4.86 1.77 -14.13
CA ASN A 65 -5.89 0.81 -13.70
C ASN A 65 -5.35 -0.46 -13.02
N PRO A 66 -4.38 -1.20 -13.58
CA PRO A 66 -3.84 -2.40 -12.91
C PRO A 66 -3.10 -2.06 -11.62
N VAL A 67 -2.49 -0.88 -11.50
CA VAL A 67 -1.81 -0.43 -10.28
C VAL A 67 -2.82 -0.17 -9.16
N LEU A 68 -3.92 0.53 -9.47
CA LEU A 68 -5.00 0.78 -8.52
C LEU A 68 -5.67 -0.53 -8.09
N ARG A 69 -5.98 -1.41 -9.06
CA ARG A 69 -6.61 -2.70 -8.79
C ARG A 69 -5.75 -3.59 -7.91
N GLY A 70 -4.45 -3.72 -8.20
CA GLY A 70 -3.54 -4.51 -7.38
C GLY A 70 -3.39 -3.97 -5.97
N TRP A 71 -3.34 -2.64 -5.82
CA TRP A 71 -3.29 -2.00 -4.50
C TRP A 71 -4.56 -2.27 -3.70
N MET A 72 -5.73 -2.09 -4.31
CA MET A 72 -7.02 -2.40 -3.68
C MET A 72 -7.08 -3.87 -3.27
N ASN A 73 -6.82 -4.81 -4.18
CA ASN A 73 -6.88 -6.25 -3.88
C ASN A 73 -5.97 -6.67 -2.72
N TYR A 74 -4.77 -6.08 -2.62
CA TYR A 74 -3.81 -6.45 -1.58
C TYR A 74 -4.12 -5.82 -0.21
N TYR A 75 -4.56 -4.56 -0.18
CA TYR A 75 -4.83 -3.83 1.06
C TYR A 75 -6.31 -3.77 1.44
N LEU A 76 -7.23 -4.36 0.66
CA LEU A 76 -8.68 -4.41 0.98
C LEU A 76 -8.93 -5.07 2.33
N VAL A 77 -8.18 -6.15 2.60
CA VAL A 77 -8.23 -6.91 3.86
C VAL A 77 -7.87 -6.04 5.06
N ALA A 78 -7.15 -4.92 4.87
CA ALA A 78 -6.74 -4.06 5.96
C ALA A 78 -7.85 -3.19 6.52
N ASN A 79 -8.73 -2.58 5.70
CA ASN A 79 -9.67 -1.58 6.23
C ASN A 79 -10.68 -0.97 5.24
N ILE A 80 -11.36 -1.75 4.39
CA ILE A 80 -12.43 -1.18 3.55
C ILE A 80 -13.63 -2.13 3.42
N ASP A 81 -14.55 -2.07 4.38
CA ASP A 81 -15.93 -2.56 4.19
C ASP A 81 -16.86 -1.46 3.62
N ARG A 82 -16.44 -0.18 3.60
CA ARG A 82 -17.35 0.95 3.31
C ARG A 82 -17.10 1.73 2.01
N PHE A 83 -15.99 1.52 1.30
CA PHE A 83 -15.64 2.32 0.10
C PHE A 83 -15.85 1.56 -1.22
N THR A 84 -15.99 0.23 -1.20
CA THR A 84 -16.17 -0.59 -2.42
C THR A 84 -17.61 -0.71 -2.88
N GLY A 85 -18.60 -0.49 -2.01
CA GLY A 85 -20.03 -0.63 -2.34
C GLY A 85 -20.58 0.43 -3.31
N SER A 86 -19.92 1.58 -3.47
CA SER A 86 -20.42 2.68 -4.32
C SER A 86 -19.67 2.85 -5.65
N PHE A 87 -18.60 2.10 -5.88
CA PHE A 87 -17.74 2.28 -7.07
C PHE A 87 -17.76 1.09 -8.04
N MET A 88 -18.43 -0.01 -7.67
CA MET A 88 -18.65 -1.19 -8.53
C MET A 88 -20.16 -1.45 -8.78
N GLY A 89 -20.96 -0.39 -8.79
CA GLY A 89 -22.34 -0.38 -9.28
C GLY A 89 -22.46 0.55 -10.47
#